data_AF-A0A8H3CS52-F1
#
_entry.id   AF-A0A8H3CS52-F1
#
_cell.length_a   1.000
_cell.length_b   1.000
_cell.length_c   1.000
_cell.angle_alpha   90.00
_cell.angle_beta   90.00
_cell.angle_gamma   90.00
#
_symmetry.space_group_name_H-M   'P 1'
#
loop_
_entity.id
_entity.type
_entity.pdbx_description
1 polymer ?
#
loop_
_entity_poly.entity_id
_entity_poly.type
_entity_poly.pdbx_seq_one_letter_code
_entity_poly.pdbx_strand_id
1 'polypeptide(L)'
;MRLFSVLTGLLAAASVYAHATVWGVWINGVDQGNGQNQYIRSPPSNYPVKDLNSNAVACNVNNRVVPKTLKVKAGDTVTFEWFHNSRNDDIIAASHKGPVVLYIAPTSSNGTGNVWVKLFQESYNGNWAVDKLIATHGQHSIKIPNIAAGEYLLRPELITLHEADTAYSTNPARGVQLYMSCIQIEVETNGSTLPSGVAFPGAYKYSDPGLVFNLYESSSLSYVVPGPAVWSGSAGGSISQADRDLPHTFQVQFAFVRTMTAAQYLVVGANRGLGLEFVRQLLQRPENRVIATYRDASKLGELNKLSSEKPNIGRLESVQLDMNDDESCKAAVNTVQSKTAFIDVLIINAGINNHIDSLLNQSIDDVAKTFSNNVLGPLRITQHFSPLLNTRRLSKLIFITSAQGSLSRGKTSTTPSYGISKAALNMMGRKLAHELEPSNVAVVLVHPGWVQTDMGGSDAPVTPVQSIGGMLKVIDKVDLKNSGEYWQWDGQSLPW
;
A
#
# COMPACT_ATOMS: atom_id res chain seq x y z
N MET A 1 -3.30 6.28 -58.87
CA MET A 1 -4.43 5.76 -58.08
C MET A 1 -3.97 4.50 -57.33
N ARG A 2 -3.58 4.63 -56.06
CA ARG A 2 -3.76 3.62 -54.98
C ARG A 2 -3.15 4.17 -53.69
N LEU A 3 -3.96 4.05 -52.64
CA LEU A 3 -3.96 4.82 -51.40
C LEU A 3 -2.74 4.60 -50.50
N PHE A 4 -2.28 5.69 -49.87
CA PHE A 4 -1.56 5.65 -48.59
C PHE A 4 -2.58 5.39 -47.48
N SER A 5 -2.45 4.28 -46.75
CA SER A 5 -3.15 4.08 -45.48
C SER A 5 -2.32 4.69 -44.35
N VAL A 6 -2.75 5.86 -43.89
CA VAL A 6 -2.28 6.48 -42.64
C VAL A 6 -2.94 5.72 -41.49
N LEU A 7 -2.14 4.98 -40.72
CA LEU A 7 -2.57 4.39 -39.46
C LEU A 7 -2.41 5.47 -38.37
N THR A 8 -3.46 6.24 -38.12
CA THR A 8 -3.54 7.14 -36.96
C THR A 8 -3.64 6.30 -35.69
N GLY A 9 -2.58 6.30 -34.88
CA GLY A 9 -2.61 5.75 -33.54
C GLY A 9 -3.52 6.59 -32.64
N LEU A 10 -4.70 6.08 -32.35
CA LEU A 10 -5.49 6.53 -31.19
C LEU A 10 -4.83 5.96 -29.93
N LEU A 11 -3.91 6.74 -29.35
CA LEU A 11 -3.62 6.66 -27.92
C LEU A 11 -4.89 7.11 -27.19
N ALA A 12 -5.74 6.14 -26.83
CA ALA A 12 -6.72 6.37 -25.78
C ALA A 12 -5.92 6.61 -24.50
N ALA A 13 -5.78 7.88 -24.12
CA ALA A 13 -5.41 8.24 -22.76
C ALA A 13 -6.50 7.66 -21.86
N ALA A 14 -6.22 6.51 -21.24
CA ALA A 14 -7.04 6.03 -20.14
C ALA A 14 -6.99 7.11 -19.07
N SER A 15 -8.09 7.85 -18.93
CA SER A 15 -8.33 8.75 -17.82
C SER A 15 -8.33 7.88 -16.56
N VAL A 16 -7.19 7.81 -15.87
CA VAL A 16 -7.12 7.23 -14.53
C VAL A 16 -7.83 8.22 -13.63
N TYR A 17 -9.14 8.03 -13.52
CA TYR A 17 -10.02 8.74 -12.62
C TYR A 17 -9.69 8.30 -11.19
N ALA A 18 -8.90 9.09 -10.48
CA ALA A 18 -8.60 8.84 -9.08
C ALA A 18 -9.26 9.91 -8.20
N HIS A 19 -9.78 9.46 -7.06
CA HIS A 19 -10.89 10.14 -6.42
C HIS A 19 -10.90 9.85 -4.92
N ALA A 20 -11.32 10.79 -4.07
CA ALA A 20 -11.30 10.59 -2.62
C ALA A 20 -12.53 11.19 -1.92
N THR A 21 -13.01 10.51 -0.87
CA THR A 21 -14.06 11.02 0.03
C THR A 21 -13.75 10.69 1.49
N VAL A 22 -14.41 11.37 2.42
CA VAL A 22 -14.26 11.08 3.86
C VAL A 22 -15.18 9.91 4.25
N TRP A 23 -14.61 8.87 4.85
CA TRP A 23 -15.34 7.72 5.38
C TRP A 23 -16.00 8.05 6.73
N GLY A 24 -15.23 8.64 7.63
CA GLY A 24 -15.62 8.89 9.01
C GLY A 24 -14.62 9.78 9.73
N VAL A 25 -14.84 9.97 11.03
CA VAL A 25 -13.92 10.71 11.90
C VAL A 25 -13.60 9.94 13.17
N TRP A 26 -12.46 10.27 13.76
CA TRP A 26 -12.05 9.83 15.10
C TRP A 26 -12.05 11.04 16.03
N ILE A 27 -12.48 10.86 17.27
CA ILE A 27 -12.43 11.90 18.32
C ILE A 27 -11.55 11.35 19.43
N ASN A 28 -10.44 12.03 19.72
CA ASN A 28 -9.43 11.61 20.71
C ASN A 28 -9.02 10.14 20.54
N GLY A 29 -8.68 9.73 19.31
CA GLY A 29 -8.26 8.36 19.02
C GLY A 29 -9.40 7.32 18.98
N VAL A 30 -10.66 7.73 19.17
CA VAL A 30 -11.83 6.83 19.13
C VAL A 30 -12.61 6.98 17.83
N ASP A 31 -12.71 5.90 17.07
CA ASP A 31 -13.49 5.81 15.82
C ASP A 31 -14.98 6.08 16.08
N GLN A 32 -15.56 7.05 15.37
CA GLN A 32 -16.99 7.39 15.48
C GLN A 32 -17.89 6.57 14.55
N GLY A 33 -17.31 5.59 13.83
CA GLY A 33 -17.99 4.73 12.89
C GLY A 33 -18.24 5.39 11.53
N ASN A 34 -18.91 4.68 10.62
CA ASN A 34 -19.15 5.19 9.26
C ASN A 34 -19.98 6.49 9.31
N GLY A 35 -19.41 7.57 8.80
CA GLY A 35 -20.04 8.90 8.79
C GLY A 35 -20.83 9.22 7.55
N GLN A 36 -20.71 8.41 6.50
CA GLN A 36 -21.28 8.70 5.19
C GLN A 36 -22.80 8.83 5.27
N ASN A 37 -23.33 9.99 4.85
CA ASN A 37 -24.75 10.34 4.96
C ASN A 37 -25.33 10.28 6.39
N GLN A 38 -24.50 10.16 7.43
CA GLN A 38 -24.91 10.11 8.84
C GLN A 38 -24.56 11.43 9.54
N TYR A 39 -23.27 11.72 9.66
CA TYR A 39 -22.74 13.00 10.19
C TYR A 39 -21.85 13.72 9.17
N ILE A 40 -21.58 13.09 8.03
CA ILE A 40 -20.90 13.68 6.87
C ILE A 40 -21.94 13.96 5.79
N ARG A 41 -21.92 15.18 5.26
CA ARG A 41 -22.68 15.60 4.08
C ARG A 41 -22.02 15.04 2.82
N SER A 42 -22.16 13.73 2.63
CA SER A 42 -21.43 12.99 1.61
C SER A 42 -21.93 13.30 0.20
N PRO A 43 -21.01 13.52 -0.77
CA PRO A 43 -21.37 13.48 -2.18
C PRO A 43 -21.77 12.04 -2.60
N PRO A 44 -22.48 11.88 -3.73
CA PRO A 44 -22.88 10.57 -4.24
C PRO A 44 -21.73 9.82 -4.93
N SER A 45 -20.62 10.49 -5.19
CA SER A 45 -19.42 9.94 -5.82
C SER A 45 -18.19 10.62 -5.24
N ASN A 46 -17.02 10.08 -5.58
CA ASN A 46 -15.73 10.63 -5.20
C ASN A 46 -15.15 11.62 -6.22
N TYR A 47 -15.97 12.07 -7.19
CA TYR A 47 -15.58 13.03 -8.23
C TYR A 47 -15.18 14.41 -7.66
N PRO A 48 -14.19 15.08 -8.27
CA PRO A 48 -13.74 16.38 -7.80
C PRO A 48 -14.73 17.48 -8.16
N VAL A 49 -14.74 18.54 -7.35
CA VAL A 49 -15.30 19.84 -7.73
C VAL A 49 -14.19 20.65 -8.40
N LYS A 50 -14.43 21.10 -9.65
CA LYS A 50 -13.46 21.90 -10.42
C LYS A 50 -13.91 23.33 -10.69
N ASP A 51 -15.22 23.57 -10.77
CA ASP A 51 -15.77 24.91 -10.97
C ASP A 51 -15.73 25.72 -9.67
N LEU A 52 -14.75 26.61 -9.55
CA LEU A 52 -14.56 27.48 -8.38
C LEU A 52 -15.73 28.45 -8.11
N ASN A 53 -16.62 28.68 -9.08
CA ASN A 53 -17.81 29.51 -8.91
C ASN A 53 -19.05 28.72 -8.47
N SER A 54 -18.96 27.39 -8.41
CA SER A 54 -20.08 26.54 -8.04
C SER A 54 -20.36 26.58 -6.54
N ASN A 55 -21.64 26.52 -6.16
CA ASN A 55 -22.05 26.31 -4.77
C ASN A 55 -21.51 25.00 -4.17
N ALA A 56 -21.13 24.02 -5.02
CA ALA A 56 -20.50 22.79 -4.60
C ALA A 56 -19.14 23.00 -3.93
N VAL A 57 -18.48 24.15 -4.10
CA VAL A 57 -17.21 24.42 -3.40
C VAL A 57 -17.42 24.47 -1.88
N ALA A 58 -18.60 24.86 -1.38
CA ALA A 58 -18.85 24.95 0.07
C ALA A 58 -18.78 23.58 0.77
N CYS A 59 -19.54 22.60 0.31
CA CYS A 59 -19.71 21.30 0.97
C CYS A 59 -19.91 20.14 -0.02
N ASN A 60 -19.39 20.26 -1.24
CA ASN A 60 -19.61 19.33 -2.35
C ASN A 60 -21.06 19.36 -2.90
N VAL A 61 -21.35 18.53 -3.91
CA VAL A 61 -22.58 18.57 -4.74
C VAL A 61 -23.86 18.16 -4.01
N ASN A 62 -23.76 17.64 -2.79
CA ASN A 62 -24.91 17.16 -2.00
C ASN A 62 -24.95 17.81 -0.60
N ASN A 63 -24.84 19.15 -0.57
CA ASN A 63 -24.89 19.91 0.68
C ASN A 63 -26.31 19.92 1.29
N ARG A 64 -26.57 18.95 2.18
CA ARG A 64 -27.82 18.82 2.94
C ARG A 64 -27.52 18.45 4.39
N VAL A 65 -28.42 18.80 5.29
CA VAL A 65 -28.34 18.35 6.69
C VAL A 65 -28.45 16.82 6.75
N VAL A 66 -27.62 16.20 7.59
CA VAL A 66 -27.59 14.74 7.84
C VAL A 66 -27.97 14.45 9.30
N PRO A 67 -28.45 13.25 9.64
CA PRO A 67 -29.21 13.01 10.87
C PRO A 67 -28.39 13.05 12.17
N LYS A 68 -27.06 12.98 12.13
CA LYS A 68 -26.20 12.93 13.32
C LYS A 68 -25.26 14.14 13.38
N THR A 69 -25.09 14.69 14.58
CA THR A 69 -24.09 15.70 14.93
C THR A 69 -23.16 15.10 15.98
N LEU A 70 -21.85 15.20 15.79
CA LEU A 70 -20.85 14.64 16.71
C LEU A 70 -20.48 15.63 17.80
N LYS A 71 -20.55 15.21 19.06
CA LYS A 71 -20.21 16.04 20.22
C LYS A 71 -18.70 16.09 20.43
N VAL A 72 -18.17 17.29 20.57
CA VAL A 72 -16.75 17.56 20.82
C VAL A 72 -16.60 18.70 21.83
N LYS A 73 -15.43 18.80 22.44
CA LYS A 73 -15.03 19.87 23.35
C LYS A 73 -13.80 20.60 22.81
N ALA A 74 -13.61 21.84 23.23
CA ALA A 74 -12.35 22.54 22.97
C ALA A 74 -11.16 21.70 23.44
N GLY A 75 -10.15 21.57 22.59
CA GLY A 75 -8.96 20.74 22.83
C GLY A 75 -9.07 19.30 22.34
N ASP A 76 -10.27 18.79 22.07
CA ASP A 76 -10.44 17.45 21.47
C ASP A 76 -9.75 17.40 20.11
N THR A 77 -9.15 16.25 19.79
CA THR A 77 -8.55 15.99 18.49
C THR A 77 -9.56 15.30 17.60
N VAL A 78 -9.98 15.97 16.52
CA VAL A 78 -10.83 15.40 15.48
C VAL A 78 -9.97 15.01 14.30
N THR A 79 -10.00 13.73 13.94
CA THR A 79 -9.25 13.15 12.81
C THR A 79 -10.21 12.75 11.71
N PHE A 80 -9.97 13.21 10.49
CA PHE A 80 -10.73 12.85 9.29
C PHE A 80 -10.06 11.66 8.62
N GLU A 81 -10.83 10.66 8.24
CA GLU A 81 -10.33 9.47 7.54
C GLU A 81 -10.86 9.44 6.11
N TRP A 82 -9.97 9.67 5.16
CA TRP A 82 -10.23 9.63 3.72
C TRP A 82 -10.09 8.21 3.16
N PHE A 83 -10.77 7.94 2.05
CA PHE A 83 -10.67 6.68 1.30
C PHE A 83 -11.00 6.92 -0.19
N HIS A 84 -10.57 6.00 -1.05
CA HIS A 84 -10.82 6.06 -2.50
C HIS A 84 -12.11 5.30 -2.88
N ASN A 85 -12.08 3.97 -2.73
CA ASN A 85 -13.14 3.01 -3.09
C ASN A 85 -13.65 2.23 -1.88
N SER A 86 -12.75 1.83 -0.99
CA SER A 86 -13.05 1.11 0.25
C SER A 86 -12.24 1.67 1.42
N ARG A 87 -12.78 1.62 2.65
CA ARG A 87 -12.10 2.17 3.82
C ARG A 87 -10.67 1.60 3.94
N ASN A 88 -9.69 2.46 4.20
CA ASN A 88 -8.28 2.09 4.37
C ASN A 88 -7.66 1.41 3.13
N ASP A 89 -7.96 1.95 1.95
CA ASP A 89 -7.35 1.56 0.68
C ASP A 89 -6.19 2.50 0.30
N ASP A 90 -5.98 2.72 -1.01
CA ASP A 90 -4.98 3.63 -1.56
C ASP A 90 -5.27 5.11 -1.27
N ILE A 91 -6.43 5.44 -0.67
CA ILE A 91 -6.87 6.76 -0.20
C ILE A 91 -7.16 7.75 -1.32
N ILE A 92 -6.16 8.02 -2.14
CA ILE A 92 -6.20 8.85 -3.35
C ILE A 92 -4.95 8.50 -4.17
N ALA A 93 -5.05 8.50 -5.51
CA ALA A 93 -3.88 8.15 -6.32
C ALA A 93 -2.69 9.08 -6.06
N ALA A 94 -1.49 8.50 -6.04
CA ALA A 94 -0.24 9.23 -5.77
C ALA A 94 0.06 10.39 -6.75
N SER A 95 -0.59 10.43 -7.92
CA SER A 95 -0.48 11.56 -8.84
C SER A 95 -1.13 12.84 -8.30
N HIS A 96 -2.08 12.74 -7.37
CA HIS A 96 -2.91 13.85 -6.89
C HIS A 96 -2.20 14.74 -5.86
N LYS A 97 -0.95 15.11 -6.15
CA LYS A 97 -0.12 15.97 -5.30
C LYS A 97 -0.83 17.30 -5.03
N GLY A 98 -0.70 17.79 -3.80
CA GLY A 98 -1.20 19.11 -3.41
C GLY A 98 -1.33 19.27 -1.90
N PRO A 99 -1.82 20.44 -1.45
CA PRO A 99 -2.01 20.73 -0.03
C PRO A 99 -3.28 20.07 0.54
N VAL A 100 -3.29 19.94 1.87
CA VAL A 100 -4.46 19.57 2.67
C VAL A 100 -4.82 20.77 3.54
N VAL A 101 -6.08 21.20 3.48
CA VAL A 101 -6.57 22.37 4.23
C VAL A 101 -7.86 22.03 4.96
N LEU A 102 -8.17 22.80 6.00
CA LEU A 102 -9.42 22.63 6.74
C LEU A 102 -10.01 23.98 7.16
N TYR A 103 -11.32 24.08 7.01
CA TYR A 103 -12.11 25.22 7.45
C TYR A 103 -13.19 24.82 8.46
N ILE A 104 -13.68 25.80 9.21
CA ILE A 104 -14.85 25.69 10.08
C ILE A 104 -15.84 26.82 9.79
N ALA A 105 -17.14 26.55 9.91
CA ALA A 105 -18.21 27.55 9.86
C ALA A 105 -19.38 27.15 10.78
N PRO A 106 -20.19 28.09 11.29
CA PRO A 106 -21.40 27.76 12.03
C PRO A 106 -22.41 27.01 11.15
N THR A 107 -23.04 25.94 11.66
CA THR A 107 -24.03 25.14 10.89
C THR A 107 -25.21 25.99 10.41
N SER A 108 -25.61 27.01 11.18
CA SER A 108 -26.67 27.95 10.83
C SER A 108 -26.42 28.74 9.55
N SER A 109 -25.17 28.91 9.14
CA SER A 109 -24.82 29.54 7.86
C SER A 109 -25.07 28.64 6.65
N ASN A 110 -25.20 27.33 6.87
CA ASN A 110 -25.20 26.30 5.84
C ASN A 110 -24.00 26.39 4.86
N GLY A 111 -22.88 26.98 5.31
CA GLY A 111 -21.70 27.24 4.50
C GLY A 111 -21.79 28.47 3.58
N THR A 112 -22.82 29.31 3.74
CA THR A 112 -23.08 30.48 2.89
C THR A 112 -22.53 31.77 3.51
N GLY A 113 -21.96 32.64 2.67
CA GLY A 113 -21.44 33.94 3.09
C GLY A 113 -20.00 33.85 3.65
N ASN A 114 -19.54 34.93 4.27
CA ASN A 114 -18.16 35.07 4.77
C ASN A 114 -17.96 34.35 6.12
N VAL A 115 -18.09 33.03 6.12
CA VAL A 115 -18.21 32.22 7.34
C VAL A 115 -17.09 31.19 7.54
N TRP A 116 -16.33 30.88 6.49
CA TRP A 116 -15.31 29.84 6.56
C TRP A 116 -14.00 30.36 7.13
N VAL A 117 -13.63 29.89 8.31
CA VAL A 117 -12.36 30.23 8.99
C VAL A 117 -11.39 29.07 8.81
N LYS A 118 -10.18 29.34 8.27
CA LYS A 118 -9.16 28.30 8.07
C LYS A 118 -8.53 27.91 9.41
N LEU A 119 -8.63 26.63 9.77
CA LEU A 119 -8.03 26.08 11.00
C LEU A 119 -6.70 25.38 10.73
N PHE A 120 -6.52 24.80 9.55
CA PHE A 120 -5.34 24.01 9.24
C PHE A 120 -4.94 24.16 7.78
N GLN A 121 -3.64 24.15 7.54
CA GLN A 121 -3.09 23.90 6.22
C GLN A 121 -1.75 23.17 6.36
N GLU A 122 -1.52 22.24 5.46
CA GLU A 122 -0.22 21.66 5.22
C GLU A 122 0.02 21.61 3.70
N SER A 123 1.24 21.91 3.29
CA SER A 123 1.62 22.05 1.89
C SER A 123 2.86 21.22 1.58
N TYR A 124 3.64 21.63 0.57
CA TYR A 124 4.92 21.03 0.26
C TYR A 124 5.97 21.36 1.34
N ASN A 125 6.55 20.33 1.95
CA ASN A 125 7.73 20.42 2.82
C ASN A 125 8.61 19.19 2.60
N GLY A 126 9.27 19.14 1.44
CA GLY A 126 10.00 17.97 0.93
C GLY A 126 9.10 16.91 0.27
N ASN A 127 7.92 16.66 0.86
CA ASN A 127 6.83 15.87 0.28
C ASN A 127 5.53 16.70 0.27
N TRP A 128 4.61 16.40 -0.64
CA TRP A 128 3.29 17.04 -0.64
C TRP A 128 2.44 16.54 0.52
N ALA A 129 1.50 17.37 0.99
CA ALA A 129 0.60 17.00 2.07
C ALA A 129 -0.26 15.78 1.73
N VAL A 130 -0.70 15.65 0.47
CA VAL A 130 -1.38 14.43 -0.02
C VAL A 130 -0.50 13.17 0.09
N ASP A 131 0.82 13.28 -0.10
CA ASP A 131 1.72 12.13 0.04
C ASP A 131 1.76 11.64 1.48
N LYS A 132 1.78 12.59 2.42
CA LYS A 132 1.67 12.29 3.85
C LYS A 132 0.30 11.68 4.15
N LEU A 133 -0.78 12.21 3.58
CA LEU A 133 -2.14 11.73 3.81
C LEU A 133 -2.28 10.25 3.42
N ILE A 134 -1.76 9.88 2.24
CA ILE A 134 -1.69 8.49 1.77
C ILE A 134 -0.88 7.64 2.77
N ALA A 135 0.32 8.09 3.15
CA ALA A 135 1.19 7.39 4.10
C ALA A 135 0.57 7.22 5.50
N THR A 136 -0.39 8.07 5.87
CA THR A 136 -1.11 8.04 7.15
C THR A 136 -2.49 7.38 7.05
N HIS A 137 -2.73 6.57 6.02
CA HIS A 137 -4.00 5.85 5.82
C HIS A 137 -5.21 6.79 5.72
N GLY A 138 -5.04 7.93 5.05
CA GLY A 138 -6.08 8.91 4.85
C GLY A 138 -6.37 9.76 6.08
N GLN A 139 -5.51 9.76 7.10
CA GLN A 139 -5.78 10.44 8.36
C GLN A 139 -5.10 11.79 8.47
N HIS A 140 -5.89 12.81 8.77
CA HIS A 140 -5.36 14.10 9.23
C HIS A 140 -6.28 14.69 10.30
N SER A 141 -5.71 15.47 11.20
CA SER A 141 -6.38 15.88 12.43
C SER A 141 -6.27 17.37 12.69
N ILE A 142 -7.23 17.90 13.43
CA ILE A 142 -7.18 19.22 14.04
C ILE A 142 -7.56 19.11 15.51
N LYS A 143 -7.06 20.02 16.34
CA LYS A 143 -7.61 20.26 17.67
C LYS A 143 -8.76 21.25 17.57
N ILE A 144 -9.89 20.95 18.22
CA ILE A 144 -11.01 21.88 18.29
C ILE A 144 -10.55 23.15 19.03
N PRO A 145 -10.64 24.34 18.40
CA PRO A 145 -10.23 25.58 19.03
C PRO A 145 -11.15 25.93 20.21
N ASN A 146 -10.72 26.84 21.07
CA ASN A 146 -11.54 27.33 22.18
C ASN A 146 -12.60 28.33 21.67
N ILE A 147 -13.67 27.83 21.06
CA ILE A 147 -14.73 28.61 20.43
C ILE A 147 -16.07 28.50 21.17
N ALA A 148 -17.00 29.41 20.89
CA ALA A 148 -18.34 29.41 21.48
C ALA A 148 -19.06 28.06 21.27
N ALA A 149 -19.83 27.63 22.27
CA ALA A 149 -20.60 26.40 22.14
C ALA A 149 -21.64 26.52 21.02
N GLY A 150 -21.92 25.42 20.33
CA GLY A 150 -22.90 25.37 19.24
C GLY A 150 -22.52 24.39 18.14
N GLU A 151 -23.36 24.32 17.10
CA GLU A 151 -23.15 23.44 15.96
C GLU A 151 -22.29 24.09 14.87
N TYR A 152 -21.33 23.32 14.36
CA TYR A 152 -20.40 23.74 13.32
C TYR A 152 -20.27 22.69 12.21
N LEU A 153 -19.84 23.17 11.03
CA LEU A 153 -19.39 22.37 9.92
C LEU A 153 -17.86 22.42 9.86
N LEU A 154 -17.21 21.25 9.96
CA LEU A 154 -15.80 21.09 9.59
C LEU A 154 -15.72 20.72 8.11
N ARG A 155 -14.90 21.44 7.35
CA ARG A 155 -14.69 21.27 5.91
C ARG A 155 -13.22 20.95 5.65
N PRO A 156 -12.79 19.68 5.79
CA PRO A 156 -11.53 19.21 5.28
C PRO A 156 -11.55 19.24 3.74
N GLU A 157 -10.44 19.63 3.13
CA GLU A 157 -10.31 19.76 1.69
C GLU A 157 -8.93 19.32 1.21
N LEU A 158 -8.93 18.51 0.15
CA LEU A 158 -7.76 18.19 -0.65
C LEU A 158 -7.80 19.04 -1.92
N ILE A 159 -6.72 19.77 -2.19
CA ILE A 159 -6.54 20.52 -3.44
C ILE A 159 -5.48 19.77 -4.22
N THR A 160 -5.81 19.26 -5.41
CA THR A 160 -4.89 18.41 -6.17
C THR A 160 -4.52 19.06 -7.50
N LEU A 161 -3.24 18.95 -7.86
CA LEU A 161 -2.58 19.87 -8.80
C LEU A 161 -2.12 19.22 -10.11
N HIS A 162 -2.37 17.94 -10.29
CA HIS A 162 -1.88 17.15 -11.43
C HIS A 162 -2.39 17.62 -12.80
N GLU A 163 -3.51 18.36 -12.82
CA GLU A 163 -4.06 19.04 -14.01
C GLU A 163 -4.29 20.55 -13.78
N ALA A 164 -3.66 21.12 -12.76
CA ALA A 164 -3.81 22.53 -12.40
C ALA A 164 -2.95 23.47 -13.27
N ASP A 165 -2.24 22.97 -14.28
CA ASP A 165 -1.47 23.78 -15.23
C ASP A 165 -2.35 24.74 -16.07
N THR A 166 -3.66 24.52 -16.06
CA THR A 166 -4.65 25.39 -16.72
C THR A 166 -5.89 25.58 -15.85
N ALA A 167 -6.63 26.67 -16.06
CA ALA A 167 -7.89 26.90 -15.37
C ALA A 167 -9.02 26.03 -15.95
N TYR A 168 -9.94 25.54 -15.11
CA TYR A 168 -11.13 24.81 -15.57
C TYR A 168 -12.02 25.68 -16.48
N SER A 169 -12.10 26.99 -16.23
CA SER A 169 -12.80 27.93 -17.12
C SER A 169 -12.20 28.04 -18.52
N THR A 170 -10.92 27.70 -18.67
CA THR A 170 -10.21 27.67 -19.96
C THR A 170 -10.32 26.30 -20.62
N ASN A 171 -10.17 25.24 -19.84
CA ASN A 171 -10.33 23.86 -20.29
C ASN A 171 -11.12 23.03 -19.27
N PRO A 172 -12.43 22.80 -19.49
CA PRO A 172 -13.27 22.05 -18.55
C PRO A 172 -12.85 20.59 -18.33
N ALA A 173 -12.05 20.01 -19.23
CA ALA A 173 -11.51 18.67 -19.03
C ALA A 173 -10.41 18.63 -17.95
N ARG A 174 -9.69 19.75 -17.75
CA ARG A 174 -8.58 19.88 -16.80
C ARG A 174 -8.96 20.82 -15.64
N GLY A 175 -7.96 21.38 -14.96
CA GLY A 175 -8.14 22.30 -13.84
C GLY A 175 -7.74 21.69 -12.51
N VAL A 176 -7.54 22.55 -11.53
CA VAL A 176 -7.42 22.15 -10.12
C VAL A 176 -8.64 21.31 -9.72
N GLN A 177 -8.39 20.25 -8.96
CA GLN A 177 -9.41 19.33 -8.51
C GLN A 177 -9.54 19.42 -6.99
N LEU A 178 -10.73 19.80 -6.53
CA LEU A 178 -11.03 19.96 -5.11
C LEU A 178 -11.86 18.80 -4.60
N TYR A 179 -11.43 18.19 -3.50
CA TYR A 179 -12.19 17.16 -2.79
C TYR A 179 -12.50 17.66 -1.40
N MET A 180 -13.79 17.84 -1.09
CA MET A 180 -14.23 18.25 0.24
C MET A 180 -15.51 17.53 0.64
N SER A 181 -15.79 17.49 1.93
CA SER A 181 -17.07 17.11 2.51
C SER A 181 -17.26 17.89 3.80
N CYS A 182 -18.50 18.14 4.20
CA CYS A 182 -18.79 18.84 5.46
C CYS A 182 -19.21 17.86 6.55
N ILE A 183 -18.58 17.98 7.72
CA ILE A 183 -18.81 17.13 8.89
C ILE A 183 -19.54 17.95 9.96
N GLN A 184 -20.66 17.43 10.46
CA GLN A 184 -21.46 18.08 11.50
C GLN A 184 -20.92 17.76 12.89
N ILE A 185 -20.54 18.80 13.62
CA ILE A 185 -20.11 18.71 15.02
C ILE A 185 -20.88 19.68 15.91
N GLU A 186 -20.93 19.40 17.21
CA GLU A 186 -21.43 20.26 18.26
C GLU A 186 -20.30 20.48 19.27
N VAL A 187 -19.85 21.73 19.43
CA VAL A 187 -18.88 22.10 20.46
C VAL A 187 -19.65 22.37 21.75
N GLU A 188 -19.37 21.60 22.81
CA GLU A 188 -20.09 21.69 24.08
C GLU A 188 -19.50 22.72 25.07
N THR A 189 -18.28 23.20 24.81
CA THR A 189 -17.56 24.14 25.67
C THR A 189 -17.76 25.59 25.22
N ASN A 190 -17.86 26.53 26.15
CA ASN A 190 -17.93 27.96 25.84
C ASN A 190 -16.54 28.60 25.73
N GLY A 191 -16.21 29.08 24.52
CA GLY A 191 -15.02 29.87 24.22
C GLY A 191 -15.32 31.17 23.47
N SER A 192 -14.39 31.63 22.65
CA SER A 192 -14.51 32.89 21.89
C SER A 192 -15.35 32.72 20.62
N THR A 193 -15.98 33.80 20.15
CA THR A 193 -16.64 33.79 18.83
C THR A 193 -15.63 33.60 17.71
N LEU A 194 -15.97 32.80 16.69
CA LEU A 194 -15.17 32.72 15.47
C LEU A 194 -15.04 34.11 14.81
N PRO A 195 -13.86 34.45 14.25
CA PRO A 195 -13.72 35.67 13.45
C PRO A 195 -14.55 35.59 12.16
N SER A 196 -14.67 36.71 11.45
CA SER A 196 -15.22 36.69 10.09
C SER A 196 -14.38 35.77 9.21
N GLY A 197 -15.05 34.90 8.46
CA GLY A 197 -14.41 33.98 7.53
C GLY A 197 -14.37 34.50 6.10
N VAL A 198 -14.14 33.59 5.17
CA VAL A 198 -14.26 33.81 3.72
C VAL A 198 -15.46 33.04 3.16
N ALA A 199 -15.86 33.33 1.92
CA ALA A 199 -16.97 32.64 1.26
C ALA A 199 -16.52 31.53 0.32
N PHE A 200 -17.24 30.41 0.31
CA PHE A 200 -17.12 29.38 -0.73
C PHE A 200 -18.50 29.18 -1.38
N PRO A 201 -18.66 29.41 -2.70
CA PRO A 201 -17.67 29.96 -3.64
C PRO A 201 -17.30 31.42 -3.34
N GLY A 202 -16.18 31.89 -3.91
CA GLY A 202 -15.74 33.30 -3.85
C GLY A 202 -14.31 33.50 -3.35
N ALA A 203 -13.87 32.72 -2.36
CA ALA A 203 -12.53 32.82 -1.78
C ALA A 203 -11.42 32.27 -2.69
N TYR A 204 -11.78 31.45 -3.68
CA TYR A 204 -10.88 30.90 -4.69
C TYR A 204 -11.21 31.50 -6.05
N LYS A 205 -10.19 32.06 -6.69
CA LYS A 205 -10.21 32.55 -8.07
C LYS A 205 -9.07 31.89 -8.83
N TYR A 206 -9.25 31.58 -10.12
CA TYR A 206 -8.17 31.00 -10.93
C TYR A 206 -6.94 31.93 -11.06
N SER A 207 -7.10 33.23 -10.78
CA SER A 207 -5.99 34.19 -10.70
C SER A 207 -5.19 34.10 -9.40
N ASP A 208 -5.69 33.42 -8.37
CA ASP A 208 -5.00 33.31 -7.09
C ASP A 208 -3.83 32.33 -7.22
N PRO A 209 -2.67 32.62 -6.60
CA PRO A 209 -1.53 31.72 -6.58
C PRO A 209 -1.92 30.31 -6.08
N GLY A 210 -1.41 29.29 -6.77
CA GLY A 210 -1.56 27.88 -6.38
C GLY A 210 -2.81 27.16 -6.90
N LEU A 211 -3.75 27.86 -7.55
CA LEU A 211 -4.93 27.26 -8.20
C LEU A 211 -4.73 27.02 -9.71
N VAL A 212 -3.94 27.86 -10.37
CA VAL A 212 -3.33 27.55 -11.66
C VAL A 212 -1.83 27.42 -11.41
N PHE A 213 -1.33 26.19 -11.44
CA PHE A 213 0.03 25.81 -11.05
C PHE A 213 0.49 24.58 -11.81
N ASN A 214 1.66 24.68 -12.48
CA ASN A 214 2.27 23.54 -13.15
C ASN A 214 3.13 22.74 -12.15
N LEU A 215 2.60 21.61 -11.71
CA LEU A 215 3.27 20.68 -10.78
C LEU A 215 4.60 20.11 -11.33
N TYR A 216 4.76 20.05 -12.65
CA TYR A 216 5.84 19.31 -13.31
C TYR A 216 7.02 20.19 -13.73
N GLU A 217 6.88 21.51 -13.67
CA GLU A 217 7.98 22.44 -13.92
C GLU A 217 8.87 22.58 -12.67
N SER A 218 10.17 22.76 -12.89
CA SER A 218 11.26 22.62 -11.91
C SER A 218 11.29 23.66 -10.77
N SER A 219 10.18 24.33 -10.49
CA SER A 219 10.02 25.29 -9.38
C SER A 219 8.93 24.88 -8.39
N SER A 220 8.90 23.60 -7.98
CA SER A 220 8.08 23.14 -6.84
C SER A 220 8.42 23.84 -5.50
N LEU A 221 9.44 24.71 -5.48
CA LEU A 221 9.89 25.52 -4.36
C LEU A 221 9.03 26.78 -4.07
N SER A 222 8.06 27.14 -4.93
CA SER A 222 7.30 28.40 -4.82
C SER A 222 5.78 28.23 -4.65
N TYR A 223 5.27 27.03 -4.38
CA TYR A 223 3.84 26.82 -4.24
C TYR A 223 3.25 27.61 -3.06
N VAL A 224 2.16 28.34 -3.32
CA VAL A 224 1.40 29.09 -2.31
C VAL A 224 0.05 28.43 -2.15
N VAL A 225 -0.31 28.07 -0.91
CA VAL A 225 -1.63 27.51 -0.60
C VAL A 225 -2.71 28.60 -0.78
N PRO A 226 -3.78 28.36 -1.55
CA PRO A 226 -4.82 29.37 -1.78
C PRO A 226 -5.69 29.64 -0.54
N GLY A 227 -6.40 30.77 -0.58
CA GLY A 227 -7.31 31.22 0.47
C GLY A 227 -6.62 31.97 1.63
N PRO A 228 -7.34 32.25 2.73
CA PRO A 228 -6.82 33.06 3.83
C PRO A 228 -5.69 32.35 4.59
N ALA A 229 -4.93 33.07 5.40
CA ALA A 229 -4.00 32.45 6.35
C ALA A 229 -4.75 31.59 7.39
N VAL A 230 -4.04 30.64 8.01
CA VAL A 230 -4.59 29.91 9.18
C VAL A 230 -4.87 30.92 10.28
N TRP A 231 -6.07 30.85 10.87
CA TRP A 231 -6.46 31.72 11.97
C TRP A 231 -5.55 31.49 13.18
N SER A 232 -5.07 32.58 13.79
CA SER A 232 -4.18 32.54 14.96
C SER A 232 -4.80 31.88 16.19
N GLY A 233 -6.13 31.79 16.28
CA GLY A 233 -6.83 31.05 17.33
C GLY A 233 -7.02 29.56 17.04
N SER A 234 -6.47 29.03 15.94
CA SER A 234 -6.43 27.60 15.69
C SER A 234 -5.59 26.88 16.74
N ALA A 235 -6.06 25.73 17.22
CA ALA A 235 -5.35 24.90 18.20
C ALA A 235 -4.36 23.92 17.54
N GLY A 236 -4.10 24.07 16.23
CA GLY A 236 -3.17 23.24 15.47
C GLY A 236 -3.81 21.96 14.91
N GLY A 237 -3.00 21.22 14.15
CA GLY A 237 -3.38 19.98 13.47
C GLY A 237 -2.16 19.28 12.90
N SER A 238 -2.37 18.09 12.35
CA SER A 238 -1.29 17.30 11.73
C SER A 238 -1.83 16.30 10.73
N ILE A 239 -1.01 15.86 9.79
CA ILE A 239 -1.26 14.67 8.97
C ILE A 239 -0.49 13.52 9.62
N SER A 240 -1.20 12.73 10.43
CA SER A 240 -0.66 11.58 11.18
C SER A 240 -1.77 10.56 11.41
N GLN A 241 -1.40 9.29 11.57
CA GLN A 241 -2.36 8.26 11.96
C GLN A 241 -2.73 8.44 13.43
N ALA A 242 -4.03 8.43 13.74
CA ALA A 242 -4.51 8.51 15.11
C ALA A 242 -3.98 7.33 15.93
N ASP A 243 -3.38 7.63 17.09
CA ASP A 243 -3.00 6.62 18.08
C ASP A 243 -4.24 5.83 18.49
N ARG A 244 -4.18 4.51 18.34
CA ARG A 244 -5.23 3.62 18.85
C ARG A 244 -5.11 3.57 20.36
N ASP A 245 -5.77 4.50 21.05
CA ASP A 245 -5.89 4.46 22.51
C ASP A 245 -6.70 3.22 22.91
N LEU A 246 -5.98 2.15 23.29
CA LEU A 246 -6.54 1.09 24.10
C LEU A 246 -6.70 1.62 25.54
N PRO A 247 -7.83 1.39 26.21
CA PRO A 247 -8.11 2.01 27.49
C PRO A 247 -7.07 1.63 28.55
N HIS A 248 -6.54 2.67 29.20
CA HIS A 248 -5.57 2.59 30.28
C HIS A 248 -5.97 1.61 31.38
N THR A 249 -5.23 0.51 31.51
CA THR A 249 -5.09 -0.18 32.81
C THR A 249 -3.65 -0.66 33.00
N PHE A 250 -3.07 -0.21 34.10
CA PHE A 250 -1.80 -0.62 34.72
C PHE A 250 -0.49 -0.41 33.93
N GLN A 251 0.13 0.75 34.17
CA GLN A 251 1.57 0.92 33.98
C GLN A 251 2.34 0.07 35.00
N VAL A 252 3.04 -0.94 34.50
CA VAL A 252 4.25 -1.44 35.16
C VAL A 252 5.41 -1.09 34.23
N GLN A 253 6.40 -0.38 34.78
CA GLN A 253 7.67 -0.09 34.12
C GLN A 253 8.25 -1.38 33.54
N PHE A 254 8.28 -1.49 32.21
CA PHE A 254 9.18 -2.40 31.52
C PHE A 254 10.03 -1.59 30.55
N ALA A 255 11.33 -1.70 30.76
CA ALA A 255 12.35 -1.25 29.83
C ALA A 255 12.04 -1.76 28.41
N PHE A 256 12.41 -0.95 27.42
CA PHE A 256 12.33 -1.23 25.98
C PHE A 256 12.88 -2.64 25.65
N VAL A 257 12.02 -3.64 25.70
CA VAL A 257 12.20 -4.90 24.98
C VAL A 257 11.25 -4.79 23.81
N ARG A 258 11.82 -4.62 22.62
CA ARG A 258 11.13 -4.69 21.34
C ARG A 258 10.48 -6.07 21.25
N THR A 259 9.22 -6.21 21.63
CA THR A 259 8.45 -7.44 21.40
C THR A 259 8.28 -7.59 19.90
N MET A 260 9.16 -8.40 19.28
CA MET A 260 8.96 -8.86 17.91
C MET A 260 7.67 -9.67 17.88
N THR A 261 6.67 -9.17 17.15
CA THR A 261 5.44 -9.90 16.90
C THR A 261 5.75 -11.13 16.06
N ALA A 262 5.32 -12.31 16.54
CA ALA A 262 5.42 -13.59 15.85
C ALA A 262 5.10 -13.45 14.35
N ALA A 263 6.01 -13.89 13.47
CA ALA A 263 5.83 -13.82 12.02
C ALA A 263 5.34 -15.18 11.49
N GLN A 264 4.31 -15.12 10.63
CA GLN A 264 3.72 -16.26 9.96
C GLN A 264 4.33 -16.42 8.57
N TYR A 265 5.10 -17.47 8.37
CA TYR A 265 5.74 -17.81 7.10
C TYR A 265 4.93 -18.86 6.36
N LEU A 266 4.83 -18.73 5.03
CA LEU A 266 4.42 -19.79 4.12
C LEU A 266 5.56 -20.07 3.16
N VAL A 267 6.12 -21.28 3.19
CA VAL A 267 7.22 -21.70 2.32
C VAL A 267 6.70 -22.72 1.30
N VAL A 268 6.66 -22.32 0.04
CA VAL A 268 6.19 -23.17 -1.06
C VAL A 268 7.31 -24.06 -1.60
N GLY A 269 7.11 -25.37 -1.53
CA GLY A 269 8.13 -26.36 -1.90
C GLY A 269 9.19 -26.53 -0.81
N ALA A 270 8.76 -26.91 0.38
CA ALA A 270 9.54 -26.91 1.61
C ALA A 270 10.00 -28.30 2.08
N ASN A 271 9.72 -29.37 1.33
CA ASN A 271 9.98 -30.73 1.78
C ASN A 271 11.41 -31.25 1.53
N ARG A 272 12.25 -30.50 0.81
CA ARG A 272 13.66 -30.83 0.56
C ARG A 272 14.50 -29.59 0.22
N GLY A 273 15.81 -29.77 0.14
CA GLY A 273 16.76 -28.77 -0.36
C GLY A 273 16.64 -27.43 0.38
N LEU A 274 16.67 -26.33 -0.38
CA LEU A 274 16.59 -24.97 0.14
C LEU A 274 15.31 -24.70 0.93
N GLY A 275 14.16 -25.21 0.48
CA GLY A 275 12.89 -24.99 1.15
C GLY A 275 12.83 -25.63 2.55
N LEU A 276 13.38 -26.83 2.70
CA LEU A 276 13.49 -27.49 4.00
C LEU A 276 14.46 -26.73 4.92
N GLU A 277 15.56 -26.21 4.36
CA GLU A 277 16.51 -25.42 5.12
C GLU A 277 15.93 -24.06 5.57
N PHE A 278 15.10 -23.41 4.75
CA PHE A 278 14.29 -22.27 5.18
C PHE A 278 13.47 -22.61 6.41
N VAL A 279 12.72 -23.72 6.39
CA VAL A 279 11.91 -24.15 7.54
C VAL A 279 12.76 -24.35 8.79
N ARG A 280 13.90 -25.04 8.68
CA ARG A 280 14.80 -25.28 9.83
C ARG A 280 15.27 -23.98 10.47
N GLN A 281 15.78 -23.04 9.67
CA GLN A 281 16.31 -21.78 10.20
C GLN A 281 15.22 -20.83 10.70
N LEU A 282 14.04 -20.83 10.05
CA LEU A 282 12.90 -20.06 10.51
C LEU A 282 12.39 -20.54 11.88
N LEU A 283 12.41 -21.85 12.15
CA LEU A 283 11.99 -22.44 13.44
C LEU A 283 13.02 -22.27 14.57
N GLN A 284 14.27 -21.90 14.25
CA GLN A 284 15.25 -21.48 15.26
C GLN A 284 14.88 -20.14 15.90
N ARG A 285 14.03 -19.34 15.23
CA ARG A 285 13.48 -18.10 15.78
C ARG A 285 12.18 -18.44 16.55
N PRO A 286 12.16 -18.37 17.89
CA PRO A 286 11.13 -19.03 18.69
C PRO A 286 9.71 -18.50 18.46
N GLU A 287 9.60 -17.25 18.04
CA GLU A 287 8.37 -16.53 17.74
C GLU A 287 7.76 -16.89 16.38
N ASN A 288 8.50 -17.54 15.50
CA ASN A 288 8.01 -17.83 14.15
C ASN A 288 7.05 -19.02 14.11
N ARG A 289 6.06 -18.90 13.22
CA ARG A 289 5.21 -20.01 12.79
C ARG A 289 5.43 -20.23 11.30
N VAL A 290 5.51 -21.47 10.88
CA VAL A 290 5.86 -21.85 9.51
C VAL A 290 4.82 -22.83 8.98
N ILE A 291 4.23 -22.47 7.84
CA ILE A 291 3.46 -23.39 7.02
C ILE A 291 4.39 -23.83 5.88
N ALA A 292 4.70 -25.12 5.84
CA ALA A 292 5.58 -25.73 4.86
C ALA A 292 4.74 -26.50 3.84
N THR A 293 4.85 -26.16 2.56
CA THR A 293 4.08 -26.88 1.54
C THR A 293 4.88 -27.99 0.87
N TYR A 294 4.19 -29.04 0.45
CA TYR A 294 4.76 -30.19 -0.23
C TYR A 294 3.83 -30.68 -1.33
N ARG A 295 4.38 -31.25 -2.40
CA ARG A 295 3.56 -31.84 -3.47
C ARG A 295 3.26 -33.31 -3.22
N ASP A 296 4.31 -34.06 -2.88
CA ASP A 296 4.30 -35.53 -2.79
C ASP A 296 4.45 -35.96 -1.33
N ALA A 297 3.40 -36.58 -0.79
CA ALA A 297 3.33 -37.03 0.60
C ALA A 297 4.39 -38.10 0.93
N SER A 298 4.88 -38.85 -0.06
CA SER A 298 5.93 -39.86 0.14
C SER A 298 7.28 -39.26 0.57
N LYS A 299 7.47 -37.95 0.36
CA LYS A 299 8.72 -37.23 0.64
C LYS A 299 8.59 -36.25 1.82
N LEU A 300 7.79 -36.61 2.83
CA LEU A 300 7.55 -35.81 4.03
C LEU A 300 8.44 -36.15 5.23
N GLY A 301 9.24 -37.22 5.18
CA GLY A 301 9.94 -37.78 6.34
C GLY A 301 10.69 -36.73 7.18
N GLU A 302 11.49 -35.88 6.53
CA GLU A 302 12.26 -34.83 7.23
C GLU A 302 11.37 -33.72 7.81
N LEU A 303 10.31 -33.28 7.10
CA LEU A 303 9.38 -32.28 7.62
C LEU A 303 8.57 -32.82 8.82
N ASN A 304 8.13 -34.08 8.75
CA ASN A 304 7.40 -34.73 9.83
C ASN A 304 8.29 -34.88 11.06
N LYS A 305 9.56 -35.29 10.88
CA LYS A 305 10.54 -35.34 11.96
C LYS A 305 10.70 -33.96 12.60
N LEU A 306 10.93 -32.92 11.80
CA LEU A 306 11.10 -31.55 12.29
C LEU A 306 9.86 -31.03 13.05
N SER A 307 8.65 -31.35 12.58
CA SER A 307 7.39 -30.97 13.22
C SER A 307 7.19 -31.67 14.57
N SER A 308 7.69 -32.91 14.71
CA SER A 308 7.58 -33.70 15.95
C SER A 308 8.57 -33.31 17.05
N GLU A 309 9.60 -32.51 16.74
CA GLU A 309 10.56 -32.03 17.72
C GLU A 309 9.88 -31.07 18.71
N LYS A 310 10.08 -31.28 20.02
CA LYS A 310 9.45 -30.49 21.10
C LYS A 310 9.41 -28.96 20.87
N PRO A 311 10.49 -28.28 20.44
CA PRO A 311 10.40 -26.84 20.20
C PRO A 311 9.40 -26.48 19.09
N ASN A 312 9.16 -27.35 18.11
CA ASN A 312 8.43 -27.05 16.87
C ASN A 312 6.94 -27.42 16.90
N ILE A 313 6.49 -28.16 17.92
CA ILE A 313 5.09 -28.58 18.09
C ILE A 313 4.18 -27.33 18.10
N GLY A 314 3.18 -27.32 17.21
CA GLY A 314 2.22 -26.20 17.06
C GLY A 314 2.76 -24.98 16.28
N ARG A 315 4.02 -25.03 15.83
CA ARG A 315 4.67 -23.96 15.05
C ARG A 315 4.97 -24.36 13.61
N LEU A 316 5.11 -25.65 13.31
CA LEU A 316 5.30 -26.17 11.95
C LEU A 316 4.08 -26.97 11.50
N GLU A 317 3.44 -26.49 10.44
CA GLU A 317 2.30 -27.14 9.78
C GLU A 317 2.67 -27.52 8.35
N SER A 318 2.30 -28.73 7.92
CA SER A 318 2.51 -29.21 6.56
C SER A 318 1.21 -29.13 5.75
N VAL A 319 1.26 -28.54 4.55
CA VAL A 319 0.08 -28.41 3.66
C VAL A 319 0.41 -28.96 2.27
N GLN A 320 -0.44 -29.84 1.74
CA GLN A 320 -0.25 -30.34 0.38
C GLN A 320 -0.59 -29.25 -0.64
N LEU A 321 0.28 -29.05 -1.63
CA LEU A 321 0.14 -28.05 -2.69
C LEU A 321 0.96 -28.44 -3.92
N ASP A 322 0.28 -28.62 -5.05
CA ASP A 322 0.89 -28.55 -6.38
C ASP A 322 0.61 -27.18 -7.00
N MET A 323 1.65 -26.36 -7.17
CA MET A 323 1.50 -25.02 -7.76
C MET A 323 1.06 -25.02 -9.23
N ASN A 324 1.15 -26.16 -9.92
CA ASN A 324 0.72 -26.27 -11.31
C ASN A 324 -0.75 -26.69 -11.45
N ASP A 325 -1.42 -26.99 -10.33
CA ASP A 325 -2.83 -27.38 -10.28
C ASP A 325 -3.62 -26.30 -9.52
N ASP A 326 -4.58 -25.69 -10.22
CA ASP A 326 -5.40 -24.60 -9.69
C ASP A 326 -6.32 -25.04 -8.54
N GLU A 327 -6.86 -26.26 -8.62
CA GLU A 327 -7.70 -26.81 -7.57
C GLU A 327 -6.87 -27.19 -6.34
N SER A 328 -5.64 -27.69 -6.56
CA SER A 328 -4.68 -27.88 -5.47
C SER A 328 -4.35 -26.56 -4.77
N CYS A 329 -4.16 -25.46 -5.52
CA CYS A 329 -3.92 -24.14 -4.96
C CYS A 329 -5.10 -23.64 -4.11
N LYS A 330 -6.34 -23.75 -4.62
CA LYS A 330 -7.56 -23.38 -3.89
C LYS A 330 -7.73 -24.18 -2.61
N ALA A 331 -7.52 -25.50 -2.67
CA ALA A 331 -7.61 -26.38 -1.50
C ALA A 331 -6.55 -26.02 -0.44
N ALA A 332 -5.34 -25.68 -0.87
CA ALA A 332 -4.28 -25.23 0.02
C ALA A 332 -4.61 -23.88 0.68
N VAL A 333 -5.16 -22.91 -0.07
CA VAL A 333 -5.64 -21.62 0.49
C VAL A 333 -6.66 -21.85 1.59
N ASN A 334 -7.69 -22.68 1.34
CA ASN A 334 -8.71 -23.01 2.33
C ASN A 334 -8.09 -23.67 3.59
N THR A 335 -7.14 -24.58 3.39
CA THR A 335 -6.43 -25.24 4.50
C THR A 335 -5.62 -24.23 5.31
N VAL A 336 -4.93 -23.30 4.65
CA VAL A 336 -4.13 -22.26 5.31
C VAL A 336 -5.03 -21.28 6.08
N GLN A 337 -6.14 -20.84 5.49
CA GLN A 337 -7.13 -19.97 6.14
C GLN A 337 -7.72 -20.59 7.41
N SER A 338 -7.89 -21.92 7.45
CA SER A 338 -8.35 -22.62 8.65
C SER A 338 -7.33 -22.60 9.81
N LYS A 339 -6.05 -22.33 9.51
CA LYS A 339 -4.94 -22.38 10.46
C LYS A 339 -4.42 -21.00 10.87
N THR A 340 -4.54 -20.01 10.00
CA THR A 340 -4.08 -18.64 10.25
C THR A 340 -4.94 -17.62 9.50
N ALA A 341 -5.09 -16.43 10.09
CA ALA A 341 -5.81 -15.31 9.49
C ALA A 341 -4.98 -14.55 8.43
N PHE A 342 -3.65 -14.64 8.50
CA PHE A 342 -2.75 -13.92 7.60
C PHE A 342 -1.40 -14.63 7.44
N ILE A 343 -0.63 -14.21 6.44
CA ILE A 343 0.75 -14.60 6.14
C ILE A 343 1.58 -13.32 6.09
N ASP A 344 2.70 -13.29 6.79
CA ASP A 344 3.59 -12.11 6.75
C ASP A 344 4.70 -12.28 5.71
N VAL A 345 5.15 -13.51 5.47
CA VAL A 345 6.19 -13.80 4.48
C VAL A 345 5.82 -15.02 3.66
N LEU A 346 5.59 -14.83 2.36
CA LEU A 346 5.37 -15.88 1.38
C LEU A 346 6.67 -16.12 0.60
N ILE A 347 7.28 -17.29 0.78
CA ILE A 347 8.50 -17.70 0.08
C ILE A 347 8.16 -18.72 -1.00
N ILE A 348 8.35 -18.36 -2.26
CA ILE A 348 8.15 -19.23 -3.41
C ILE A 348 9.51 -19.80 -3.83
N ASN A 349 9.85 -20.94 -3.24
CA ASN A 349 11.13 -21.64 -3.46
C ASN A 349 11.09 -22.63 -4.63
N ALA A 350 9.93 -23.21 -4.89
CA ALA A 350 9.83 -24.29 -5.86
C ALA A 350 10.21 -23.86 -7.28
N GLY A 351 10.99 -24.73 -7.92
CA GLY A 351 11.41 -24.59 -9.31
C GLY A 351 12.19 -25.82 -9.75
N ILE A 352 12.36 -25.96 -11.05
CA ILE A 352 13.04 -27.08 -11.67
C ILE A 352 14.12 -26.60 -12.64
N ASN A 353 15.12 -27.45 -12.83
CA ASN A 353 16.11 -27.33 -13.89
C ASN A 353 16.33 -28.74 -14.45
N ASN A 354 15.55 -29.11 -15.45
CA ASN A 354 15.42 -30.52 -15.84
C ASN A 354 16.36 -30.92 -16.98
N HIS A 355 17.02 -29.97 -17.66
CA HIS A 355 17.78 -30.27 -18.88
C HIS A 355 19.02 -29.38 -19.04
N ILE A 356 20.16 -30.03 -19.30
CA ILE A 356 21.43 -29.42 -19.67
C ILE A 356 21.65 -29.70 -21.16
N ASP A 357 21.30 -28.75 -22.02
CA ASP A 357 21.52 -28.83 -23.47
C ASP A 357 21.49 -27.41 -24.06
N SER A 358 21.99 -27.25 -25.28
CA SER A 358 21.89 -26.01 -26.03
C SER A 358 20.43 -25.66 -26.34
N LEU A 359 20.13 -24.36 -26.41
CA LEU A 359 18.77 -23.88 -26.64
C LEU A 359 18.18 -24.39 -27.96
N LEU A 360 19.03 -24.60 -28.98
CA LEU A 360 18.61 -25.06 -30.30
C LEU A 360 18.22 -26.55 -30.32
N ASN A 361 18.64 -27.33 -29.32
CA ASN A 361 18.38 -28.76 -29.23
C ASN A 361 17.34 -29.14 -28.18
N GLN A 362 16.93 -28.19 -27.33
CA GLN A 362 15.92 -28.46 -26.30
C GLN A 362 14.53 -28.65 -26.91
N SER A 363 13.80 -29.66 -26.43
CA SER A 363 12.41 -29.87 -26.85
C SER A 363 11.53 -28.72 -26.34
N ILE A 364 10.54 -28.33 -27.14
CA ILE A 364 9.58 -27.29 -26.76
C ILE A 364 8.77 -27.71 -25.53
N ASP A 365 8.47 -29.01 -25.39
CA ASP A 365 7.76 -29.54 -24.22
C ASP A 365 8.55 -29.34 -22.92
N ASP A 366 9.87 -29.51 -22.97
CA ASP A 366 10.72 -29.34 -21.79
C ASP A 366 10.93 -27.85 -21.44
N VAL A 367 11.02 -26.99 -22.45
CA VAL A 367 10.99 -25.53 -22.28
C VAL A 367 9.65 -25.12 -21.62
N ALA A 368 8.53 -25.63 -22.14
CA ALA A 368 7.19 -25.33 -21.63
C ALA A 368 6.99 -25.85 -20.19
N LYS A 369 7.45 -27.06 -19.87
CA LYS A 369 7.46 -27.59 -18.50
C LYS A 369 8.28 -26.70 -17.55
N THR A 370 9.45 -26.23 -18.00
CA THR A 370 10.30 -25.32 -17.22
C THR A 370 9.59 -24.00 -16.95
N PHE A 371 8.96 -23.40 -17.96
CA PHE A 371 8.14 -22.18 -17.81
C PHE A 371 6.93 -22.38 -16.91
N SER A 372 6.22 -23.49 -17.07
CA SER A 372 5.06 -23.83 -16.24
C SER A 372 5.44 -23.84 -14.76
N ASN A 373 6.53 -24.52 -14.41
CA ASN A 373 7.00 -24.62 -13.02
C ASN A 373 7.68 -23.36 -12.49
N ASN A 374 8.49 -22.67 -13.29
CA ASN A 374 9.34 -21.57 -12.80
C ASN A 374 8.72 -20.19 -12.97
N VAL A 375 7.63 -20.06 -13.73
CA VAL A 375 6.96 -18.78 -14.02
C VAL A 375 5.48 -18.87 -13.69
N LEU A 376 4.74 -19.76 -14.37
CA LEU A 376 3.28 -19.84 -14.21
C LEU A 376 2.86 -20.36 -12.84
N GLY A 377 3.58 -21.33 -12.28
CA GLY A 377 3.40 -21.82 -10.91
C GLY A 377 3.54 -20.70 -9.88
N PRO A 378 4.69 -20.00 -9.83
CA PRO A 378 4.87 -18.83 -8.96
C PRO A 378 3.82 -17.74 -9.14
N LEU A 379 3.38 -17.46 -10.36
CA LEU A 379 2.27 -16.53 -10.62
C LEU A 379 0.97 -17.02 -9.99
N ARG A 380 0.61 -18.29 -10.23
CA ARG A 380 -0.61 -18.93 -9.69
C ARG A 380 -0.61 -18.89 -8.17
N ILE A 381 0.51 -19.24 -7.52
CA ILE A 381 0.65 -19.10 -6.07
C ILE A 381 0.45 -17.66 -5.63
N THR A 382 1.06 -16.70 -6.32
CA THR A 382 0.89 -15.28 -5.97
C THR A 382 -0.57 -14.86 -6.07
N GLN A 383 -1.28 -15.22 -7.14
CA GLN A 383 -2.70 -14.90 -7.34
C GLN A 383 -3.60 -15.47 -6.24
N HIS A 384 -3.34 -16.71 -5.82
CA HIS A 384 -4.15 -17.40 -4.81
C HIS A 384 -3.84 -16.96 -3.37
N PHE A 385 -2.58 -16.70 -3.05
CA PHE A 385 -2.14 -16.43 -1.67
C PHE A 385 -1.93 -14.94 -1.36
N SER A 386 -1.84 -14.05 -2.35
CA SER A 386 -1.73 -12.60 -2.08
C SER A 386 -2.89 -12.04 -1.24
N PRO A 387 -4.16 -12.52 -1.34
CA PRO A 387 -5.23 -12.05 -0.46
C PRO A 387 -5.05 -12.44 1.01
N LEU A 388 -4.16 -13.40 1.31
CA LEU A 388 -3.81 -13.81 2.67
C LEU A 388 -2.61 -13.07 3.23
N LEU A 389 -1.90 -12.27 2.43
CA LEU A 389 -0.80 -11.47 2.94
C LEU A 389 -1.31 -10.43 3.94
N ASN A 390 -0.57 -10.25 5.03
CA ASN A 390 -0.94 -9.31 6.08
C ASN A 390 -0.79 -7.88 5.55
N THR A 391 -1.89 -7.17 5.35
CA THR A 391 -1.88 -5.79 4.88
C THR A 391 -1.74 -4.77 6.03
N ARG A 392 -1.82 -5.22 7.29
CA ARG A 392 -1.75 -4.35 8.49
C ARG A 392 -0.32 -4.04 8.94
N ARG A 393 0.66 -4.76 8.42
CA ARG A 393 2.10 -4.52 8.61
C ARG A 393 2.83 -4.95 7.34
N LEU A 394 4.10 -4.58 7.21
CA LEU A 394 4.89 -4.93 6.04
C LEU A 394 4.93 -6.46 5.86
N SER A 395 4.31 -6.93 4.77
CA SER A 395 4.41 -8.31 4.30
C SER A 395 5.44 -8.45 3.20
N LYS A 396 5.90 -9.68 2.94
CA LYS A 396 6.97 -9.95 1.99
C LYS A 396 6.64 -11.11 1.08
N LEU A 397 6.76 -10.90 -0.23
CA LEU A 397 6.68 -11.94 -1.26
C LEU A 397 8.08 -12.18 -1.82
N ILE A 398 8.61 -13.39 -1.60
CA ILE A 398 9.98 -13.74 -1.94
C ILE A 398 9.98 -14.76 -3.07
N PHE A 399 10.61 -14.42 -4.20
CA PHE A 399 10.88 -15.35 -5.29
C PHE A 399 12.32 -15.84 -5.23
N ILE A 400 12.51 -17.16 -5.15
CA ILE A 400 13.83 -17.77 -5.30
C ILE A 400 14.15 -17.87 -6.79
N THR A 401 15.03 -17.00 -7.26
CA THR A 401 15.45 -16.89 -8.66
C THR A 401 16.87 -17.45 -8.87
N SER A 402 17.56 -17.06 -9.94
CA SER A 402 18.93 -17.47 -10.21
C SER A 402 19.72 -16.40 -10.96
N ALA A 403 21.02 -16.27 -10.68
CA ALA A 403 21.94 -15.41 -11.44
C ALA A 403 21.89 -15.68 -12.97
N GLN A 404 21.50 -16.88 -13.38
CA GLN A 404 21.27 -17.19 -14.81
C GLN A 404 20.09 -16.44 -15.45
N GLY A 405 19.16 -15.92 -14.65
CA GLY A 405 18.08 -15.04 -15.09
C GLY A 405 18.49 -13.59 -15.26
N SER A 406 19.76 -13.25 -15.00
CA SER A 406 20.32 -11.93 -15.32
C SER A 406 20.55 -11.82 -16.83
N LEU A 407 20.01 -10.80 -17.47
CA LEU A 407 20.28 -10.44 -18.86
C LEU A 407 21.77 -10.07 -19.05
N SER A 408 22.38 -9.49 -18.01
CA SER A 408 23.77 -9.06 -18.03
C SER A 408 24.76 -10.22 -17.82
N ARG A 409 24.47 -11.14 -16.87
CA ARG A 409 25.37 -12.24 -16.50
C ARG A 409 25.01 -13.60 -17.12
N GLY A 410 23.74 -13.81 -17.45
CA GLY A 410 23.19 -15.09 -17.89
C GLY A 410 23.38 -15.41 -19.38
N LYS A 411 24.12 -14.58 -20.12
CA LYS A 411 24.33 -14.73 -21.58
C LYS A 411 24.89 -16.10 -21.98
N THR A 412 25.76 -16.68 -21.16
CA THR A 412 26.38 -17.99 -21.41
C THR A 412 25.93 -18.96 -20.32
N SER A 413 25.07 -19.90 -20.67
CA SER A 413 24.58 -20.93 -19.75
C SER A 413 24.44 -22.28 -20.45
N THR A 414 24.76 -23.35 -19.74
CA THR A 414 24.50 -24.74 -20.15
C THR A 414 23.04 -25.15 -19.92
N THR A 415 22.23 -24.28 -19.32
CA THR A 415 20.81 -24.49 -19.00
C THR A 415 19.96 -23.30 -19.45
N PRO A 416 19.85 -23.06 -20.77
CA PRO A 416 19.26 -21.84 -21.33
C PRO A 416 17.78 -21.67 -20.99
N SER A 417 16.95 -22.72 -21.08
CA SER A 417 15.53 -22.63 -20.67
C SER A 417 15.34 -22.25 -19.21
N TYR A 418 16.23 -22.73 -18.33
CA TYR A 418 16.21 -22.36 -16.93
C TYR A 418 16.53 -20.86 -16.75
N GLY A 419 17.61 -20.38 -17.37
CA GLY A 419 17.97 -18.96 -17.35
C GLY A 419 16.85 -18.06 -17.89
N ILE A 420 16.27 -18.40 -19.05
CA ILE A 420 15.15 -17.66 -19.64
C ILE A 420 13.94 -17.65 -18.69
N SER A 421 13.58 -18.79 -18.09
CA SER A 421 12.46 -18.86 -17.14
C SER A 421 12.71 -17.99 -15.90
N LYS A 422 13.95 -17.89 -15.41
CA LYS A 422 14.31 -17.04 -14.28
C LYS A 422 14.38 -15.57 -14.66
N ALA A 423 14.74 -15.22 -15.90
CA ALA A 423 14.59 -13.85 -16.40
C ALA A 423 13.11 -13.43 -16.50
N ALA A 424 12.24 -14.34 -16.95
CA ALA A 424 10.79 -14.11 -16.97
C ALA A 424 10.22 -13.94 -15.54
N LEU A 425 10.62 -14.81 -14.61
CA LEU A 425 10.31 -14.69 -13.18
C LEU A 425 10.81 -13.35 -12.63
N ASN A 426 11.98 -12.90 -13.08
CA ASN A 426 12.57 -11.63 -12.66
C ASN A 426 11.70 -10.44 -13.05
N MET A 427 11.29 -10.38 -14.32
CA MET A 427 10.37 -9.34 -14.80
C MET A 427 9.00 -9.42 -14.10
N MET A 428 8.49 -10.62 -13.85
CA MET A 428 7.24 -10.81 -13.13
C MET A 428 7.32 -10.26 -11.70
N GLY A 429 8.38 -10.58 -10.95
CA GLY A 429 8.59 -10.06 -9.61
C GLY A 429 8.70 -8.53 -9.58
N ARG A 430 9.32 -7.90 -10.58
CA ARG A 430 9.33 -6.42 -10.70
C ARG A 430 7.95 -5.82 -10.92
N LYS A 431 7.13 -6.45 -11.76
CA LYS A 431 5.75 -6.00 -12.00
C LYS A 431 4.90 -6.15 -10.74
N LEU A 432 5.01 -7.30 -10.08
CA LEU A 432 4.33 -7.57 -8.81
C LEU A 432 4.80 -6.64 -7.69
N ALA A 433 6.07 -6.24 -7.68
CA ALA A 433 6.57 -5.26 -6.71
C ALA A 433 5.79 -3.94 -6.78
N HIS A 434 5.58 -3.44 -8.00
CA HIS A 434 4.79 -2.25 -8.24
C HIS A 434 3.30 -2.46 -7.93
N GLU A 435 2.75 -3.60 -8.32
CA GLU A 435 1.32 -3.92 -8.12
C GLU A 435 0.95 -4.12 -6.65
N LEU A 436 1.86 -4.68 -5.84
CA LEU A 436 1.62 -5.04 -4.45
C LEU A 436 2.13 -3.99 -3.44
N GLU A 437 2.89 -2.99 -3.88
CA GLU A 437 3.35 -1.86 -3.04
C GLU A 437 2.20 -1.18 -2.29
N PRO A 438 1.03 -0.88 -2.91
CA PRO A 438 -0.11 -0.28 -2.20
C PRO A 438 -0.68 -1.18 -1.09
N SER A 439 -0.49 -2.49 -1.18
CA SER A 439 -0.92 -3.45 -0.15
C SER A 439 0.09 -3.63 0.99
N ASN A 440 1.12 -2.76 1.06
CA ASN A 440 2.24 -2.86 2.00
C ASN A 440 2.97 -4.21 1.92
N VAL A 441 3.12 -4.73 0.69
CA VAL A 441 3.86 -5.96 0.42
C VAL A 441 5.12 -5.62 -0.36
N ALA A 442 6.28 -5.90 0.23
CA ALA A 442 7.55 -5.84 -0.49
C ALA A 442 7.78 -7.14 -1.27
N VAL A 443 8.19 -7.04 -2.53
CA VAL A 443 8.57 -8.18 -3.36
C VAL A 443 10.08 -8.25 -3.47
N VAL A 444 10.66 -9.44 -3.37
CA VAL A 444 12.12 -9.62 -3.45
C VAL A 444 12.45 -10.77 -4.34
N LEU A 445 13.48 -10.58 -5.17
CA LEU A 445 14.03 -11.62 -6.00
C LEU A 445 15.42 -11.98 -5.45
N VAL A 446 15.58 -13.22 -5.01
CA VAL A 446 16.83 -13.63 -4.38
C VAL A 446 17.43 -14.83 -5.11
N HIS A 447 18.67 -14.66 -5.57
CA HIS A 447 19.49 -15.75 -6.07
C HIS A 447 20.21 -16.44 -4.90
N PRO A 448 20.01 -17.75 -4.70
CA PRO A 448 20.56 -18.47 -3.54
C PRO A 448 22.08 -18.73 -3.61
N GLY A 449 22.76 -18.36 -4.70
CA GLY A 449 24.09 -18.88 -5.01
C GLY A 449 24.01 -20.21 -5.76
N TRP A 450 25.17 -20.78 -6.10
CA TRP A 450 25.25 -22.17 -6.53
C TRP A 450 25.38 -23.05 -5.28
N VAL A 451 24.30 -23.75 -4.92
CA VAL A 451 24.13 -24.38 -3.61
C VAL A 451 24.15 -25.90 -3.69
N GLN A 452 24.83 -26.56 -2.74
CA GLN A 452 24.93 -28.01 -2.58
C GLN A 452 23.57 -28.65 -2.27
N THR A 453 22.81 -28.92 -3.34
CA THR A 453 21.49 -29.56 -3.33
C THR A 453 21.46 -30.59 -4.46
N ASP A 454 20.41 -31.42 -4.54
CA ASP A 454 20.23 -32.35 -5.68
C ASP A 454 20.36 -31.65 -7.04
N MET A 455 19.91 -30.38 -7.13
CA MET A 455 19.97 -29.58 -8.35
C MET A 455 21.35 -28.94 -8.58
N GLY A 456 22.08 -28.61 -7.51
CA GLY A 456 23.38 -27.94 -7.60
C GLY A 456 24.58 -28.89 -7.68
N GLY A 457 24.44 -30.13 -7.20
CA GLY A 457 25.54 -31.08 -7.11
C GLY A 457 26.48 -30.83 -5.92
N SER A 458 27.41 -31.76 -5.69
CA SER A 458 28.37 -31.71 -4.58
C SER A 458 29.42 -30.62 -4.72
N ASP A 459 29.73 -30.21 -5.96
CA ASP A 459 30.81 -29.26 -6.26
C ASP A 459 30.40 -27.80 -6.08
N ALA A 460 29.13 -27.56 -5.73
CA ALA A 460 28.61 -26.23 -5.49
C ALA A 460 29.35 -25.56 -4.30
N PRO A 461 29.78 -24.29 -4.42
CA PRO A 461 30.63 -23.62 -3.42
C PRO A 461 29.87 -23.15 -2.18
N VAL A 462 28.53 -23.11 -2.21
CA VAL A 462 27.71 -22.62 -1.11
C VAL A 462 26.92 -23.77 -0.50
N THR A 463 26.92 -23.88 0.83
CA THR A 463 26.06 -24.86 1.54
C THR A 463 24.62 -24.33 1.68
N PRO A 464 23.60 -25.20 1.82
CA PRO A 464 22.24 -24.76 2.11
C PRO A 464 22.16 -23.84 3.34
N VAL A 465 22.90 -24.17 4.40
CA VAL A 465 22.93 -23.40 5.65
C VAL A 465 23.40 -21.96 5.40
N GLN A 466 24.51 -21.79 4.68
CA GLN A 466 25.05 -20.47 4.34
C GLN A 466 24.09 -19.69 3.44
N SER A 467 23.58 -20.34 2.40
CA SER A 467 22.66 -19.72 1.44
C SER A 467 21.41 -19.18 2.14
N ILE A 468 20.68 -20.03 2.87
CA ILE A 468 19.46 -19.63 3.57
C ILE A 468 19.75 -18.59 4.65
N GLY A 469 20.84 -18.75 5.40
CA GLY A 469 21.21 -17.81 6.47
C GLY A 469 21.49 -16.41 5.94
N GLY A 470 22.10 -16.29 4.76
CA GLY A 470 22.26 -15.01 4.07
C GLY A 470 20.93 -14.49 3.50
N MET A 471 20.17 -15.34 2.81
CA MET A 471 18.88 -14.93 2.23
C MET A 471 17.90 -14.44 3.30
N LEU A 472 17.84 -15.06 4.47
CA LEU A 472 17.03 -14.58 5.58
C LEU A 472 17.45 -13.18 6.04
N LYS A 473 18.76 -12.86 6.06
CA LYS A 473 19.23 -11.48 6.36
C LYS A 473 18.80 -10.48 5.29
N VAL A 474 18.77 -10.88 4.01
CA VAL A 474 18.23 -10.04 2.93
C VAL A 474 16.73 -9.83 3.14
N ILE A 475 15.97 -10.92 3.32
CA ILE A 475 14.53 -10.89 3.57
C ILE A 475 14.20 -10.02 4.78
N ASP A 476 14.95 -10.11 5.88
CA ASP A 476 14.72 -9.33 7.10
C ASP A 476 14.86 -7.81 6.86
N LYS A 477 15.81 -7.39 6.01
CA LYS A 477 16.12 -5.98 5.72
C LYS A 477 15.27 -5.35 4.62
N VAL A 478 14.56 -6.16 3.84
CA VAL A 478 13.71 -5.63 2.76
C VAL A 478 12.55 -4.82 3.33
N ASP A 479 12.28 -3.70 2.67
CA ASP A 479 11.14 -2.82 2.86
C ASP A 479 10.56 -2.40 1.48
N LEU A 480 9.62 -1.47 1.45
CA LEU A 480 9.04 -1.01 0.18
C LEU A 480 10.04 -0.24 -0.70
N LYS A 481 11.09 0.37 -0.13
CA LYS A 481 12.06 1.18 -0.88
C LYS A 481 12.96 0.34 -1.78
N ASN A 482 13.24 -0.89 -1.34
CA ASN A 482 14.01 -1.87 -2.10
C ASN A 482 13.15 -3.03 -2.63
N SER A 483 11.83 -2.82 -2.71
CA SER A 483 10.89 -3.75 -3.34
C SER A 483 11.17 -3.88 -4.84
N GLY A 484 11.10 -5.10 -5.35
CA GLY A 484 11.40 -5.43 -6.74
C GLY A 484 12.89 -5.45 -7.08
N GLU A 485 13.78 -5.30 -6.10
CA GLU A 485 15.22 -5.43 -6.31
C GLU A 485 15.68 -6.89 -6.39
N TYR A 486 16.83 -7.07 -7.05
CA TYR A 486 17.43 -8.36 -7.32
C TYR A 486 18.71 -8.56 -6.51
N TRP A 487 18.70 -9.55 -5.63
CA TRP A 487 19.74 -9.76 -4.63
C TRP A 487 20.41 -11.13 -4.77
N GLN A 488 21.69 -11.18 -4.44
CA GLN A 488 22.40 -12.41 -4.11
C GLN A 488 22.17 -12.78 -2.65
N TRP A 489 22.30 -14.05 -2.31
CA TRP A 489 22.10 -14.58 -0.96
C TRP A 489 22.95 -13.87 0.12
N ASP A 490 24.10 -13.30 -0.22
CA ASP A 490 24.98 -12.59 0.70
C ASP A 490 24.65 -11.08 0.82
N GLY A 491 23.61 -10.60 0.14
CA GLY A 491 23.16 -9.21 0.17
C GLY A 491 23.78 -8.31 -0.89
N GLN A 492 24.58 -8.85 -1.82
CA GLN A 492 25.03 -8.08 -2.98
C GLN A 492 23.88 -7.87 -3.98
N SER A 493 23.75 -6.67 -4.52
CA SER A 493 22.81 -6.40 -5.62
C SER A 493 23.29 -7.08 -6.90
N LEU A 494 22.37 -7.69 -7.64
CA LEU A 494 22.65 -8.34 -8.92
C LEU A 494 22.14 -7.49 -10.09
N PRO A 495 22.91 -7.42 -11.19
CA PRO A 495 22.43 -6.74 -12.39
C PRO A 495 21.29 -7.54 -13.03
N TRP A 496 20.35 -6.81 -13.64
CA TRP A 496 19.22 -7.40 -14.34
C TRP A 496 19.60 -8.28 -15.50
#